data_AF-G0A151-F1
#
_entry.id   AF-G0A151-F1
#
_cell.length_a   1.000
_cell.length_b   1.000
_cell.length_c   1.000
_cell.angle_alpha   90.00
_cell.angle_beta   90.00
_cell.angle_gamma   90.00
#
_symmetry.space_group_name_H-M   'P 1'
#
loop_
_entity.id
_entity.type
_entity.pdbx_description
1 polymer ?
#
loop_
_entity_poly.entity_id
_entity_poly.type
_entity_poly.pdbx_seq_one_letter_code
_entity_poly.pdbx_strand_id
1 'polypeptide(L)'
;MTLKSQTISNKLIDEFCACLASKKTPSEFEVARFKREANKLKAIDPSTAAALHGIIACLDGNLDECKKQHEHAIRLDSSFINYSRYFASLFNLGRYQDAYDWLNKGLLKYPDSPELLTEAITTSYFLGLYDKVVEHSKTLEKLRMLELESKTMNYLSQAIFMLQMKITVETWHQLSLIMEDVRLKHGVRIEEVSLIKSEDGLFKWIETNADVDTTVNMNLELCEKMAEANDFDLGNVAVAFRVCQN
;
A
#
# COMPACT_ATOMS: atom_id res chain seq x y z
N MET A 1 16.86 1.51 -32.95
CA MET A 1 16.45 2.90 -32.63
C MET A 1 15.43 2.87 -31.48
N THR A 2 15.85 2.34 -30.32
CA THR A 2 14.98 1.87 -29.21
C THR A 2 14.86 2.88 -28.06
N LEU A 3 15.48 4.06 -28.18
CA LEU A 3 15.58 5.05 -27.10
C LEU A 3 14.31 5.88 -26.83
N LYS A 4 13.22 5.78 -27.62
CA LYS A 4 12.07 6.71 -27.49
C LYS A 4 10.98 6.26 -26.49
N SER A 5 10.74 4.96 -26.32
CA SER A 5 9.66 4.47 -25.44
C SER A 5 10.03 4.57 -23.97
N GLN A 6 11.23 4.11 -23.60
CA GLN A 6 11.75 4.15 -22.23
C GLN A 6 11.87 5.58 -21.69
N THR A 7 12.24 6.55 -22.53
CA THR A 7 12.34 7.96 -22.08
C THR A 7 10.97 8.54 -21.74
N ILE A 8 9.91 8.21 -22.50
CA ILE A 8 8.55 8.68 -22.19
C ILE A 8 8.04 8.00 -20.92
N SER A 9 8.20 6.69 -20.78
CA SER A 9 7.74 5.96 -19.59
C SER A 9 8.45 6.43 -18.33
N ASN A 10 9.78 6.57 -18.36
CA ASN A 10 10.55 6.98 -17.19
C ASN A 10 10.19 8.40 -16.77
N LYS A 11 10.07 9.33 -17.73
CA LYS A 11 9.64 10.70 -17.45
C LYS A 11 8.27 10.73 -16.77
N LEU A 12 7.30 9.96 -17.28
CA LEU A 12 5.97 9.90 -16.67
C LEU A 12 6.03 9.31 -15.26
N ILE A 13 6.79 8.23 -15.06
CA ILE A 13 6.98 7.62 -13.74
C ILE A 13 7.59 8.63 -12.75
N ASP A 14 8.62 9.37 -13.14
CA ASP A 14 9.24 10.40 -12.30
C ASP A 14 8.23 11.49 -11.91
N GLU A 15 7.42 11.95 -12.87
CA GLU A 15 6.36 12.94 -12.61
C GLU A 15 5.27 12.38 -11.68
N PHE A 16 4.93 11.09 -11.79
CA PHE A 16 3.98 10.44 -10.90
C PHE A 16 4.53 10.30 -9.48
N CYS A 17 5.78 9.86 -9.35
CA CYS A 17 6.49 9.79 -8.06
C CYS A 17 6.53 11.17 -7.40
N ALA A 18 6.76 12.23 -8.17
CA ALA A 18 6.72 13.61 -7.65
C ALA A 18 5.32 14.02 -7.17
N CYS A 19 4.24 13.65 -7.89
CA CYS A 19 2.87 13.92 -7.45
C CYS A 19 2.55 13.20 -6.14
N LEU A 20 2.93 11.91 -6.04
CA LEU A 20 2.72 11.10 -4.84
C LEU A 20 3.53 11.64 -3.65
N ALA A 21 4.81 11.94 -3.84
CA ALA A 21 5.69 12.47 -2.79
C ALA A 21 5.23 13.85 -2.28
N SER A 22 4.75 14.71 -3.18
CA SER A 22 4.23 16.03 -2.81
C SER A 22 2.78 16.01 -2.33
N LYS A 23 2.12 14.85 -2.31
CA LYS A 23 0.69 14.67 -2.02
C LYS A 23 -0.21 15.59 -2.86
N LYS A 24 0.28 16.03 -4.02
CA LYS A 24 -0.42 16.92 -4.93
C LYS A 24 -1.34 16.09 -5.81
N THR A 25 -2.63 16.42 -5.79
CA THR A 25 -3.55 15.88 -6.80
C THR A 25 -3.27 16.61 -8.12
N PRO A 26 -2.93 15.89 -9.21
CA PRO A 26 -2.69 16.54 -10.50
C PRO A 26 -3.98 17.20 -11.00
N SER A 27 -3.83 18.37 -11.63
CA SER A 27 -4.94 19.06 -12.28
C SER A 27 -5.47 18.27 -13.47
N GLU A 28 -6.72 18.53 -13.89
CA GLU A 28 -7.32 17.90 -15.07
C GLU A 28 -6.44 18.07 -16.33
N PHE A 29 -5.76 19.21 -16.47
CA PHE A 29 -4.83 19.47 -17.57
C PHE A 29 -3.57 18.59 -17.49
N GLU A 30 -3.02 18.39 -16.30
CA GLU A 30 -1.88 17.49 -16.07
C GLU A 30 -2.27 16.03 -16.38
N VAL A 31 -3.44 15.59 -15.89
CA VAL A 31 -4.01 14.27 -16.16
C VAL A 31 -4.23 14.04 -17.66
N ALA A 32 -4.85 14.99 -18.36
CA ALA A 32 -5.08 14.91 -19.80
C ALA A 32 -3.76 14.84 -20.58
N ARG A 33 -2.74 15.60 -20.15
CA ARG A 33 -1.39 15.51 -20.71
C ARG A 33 -0.78 14.14 -20.48
N PHE A 34 -0.85 13.58 -19.27
CA PHE A 34 -0.35 12.24 -18.96
C PHE A 34 -1.01 11.18 -19.84
N LYS A 35 -2.34 11.20 -19.98
CA LYS A 35 -3.09 10.27 -20.85
C LYS A 35 -2.63 10.36 -22.30
N ARG A 36 -2.40 11.57 -22.81
CA ARG A 36 -1.87 11.81 -24.18
C ARG A 36 -0.45 11.27 -24.36
N GLU A 37 0.44 11.48 -23.40
CA GLU A 37 1.81 10.95 -23.48
C GLU A 37 1.84 9.43 -23.39
N ALA A 38 1.07 8.82 -22.47
CA ALA A 38 0.93 7.37 -22.36
C ALA A 38 0.37 6.76 -23.66
N ASN A 39 -0.58 7.44 -24.33
CA ASN A 39 -1.14 6.98 -25.60
C ASN A 39 -0.10 6.87 -26.73
N LYS A 40 1.00 7.63 -26.70
CA LYS A 40 2.09 7.49 -27.69
C LYS A 40 2.79 6.14 -27.62
N LEU A 41 2.70 5.44 -26.48
CA LEU A 41 3.31 4.15 -26.27
C LEU A 41 2.44 2.98 -26.76
N LYS A 42 1.14 3.18 -27.02
CA LYS A 42 0.19 2.09 -27.35
C LYS A 42 0.62 1.22 -28.54
N ALA A 43 1.28 1.78 -29.54
CA ALA A 43 1.73 1.04 -30.72
C ALA A 43 3.15 0.44 -30.57
N ILE A 44 3.91 0.85 -29.55
CA ILE A 44 5.32 0.49 -29.35
C ILE A 44 5.46 -0.50 -28.19
N ASP A 45 4.82 -0.18 -27.07
CA ASP A 45 4.78 -0.97 -25.85
C ASP A 45 3.37 -0.86 -25.24
N PRO A 46 2.42 -1.70 -25.72
CA PRO A 46 1.04 -1.68 -25.27
C PRO A 46 0.89 -1.96 -23.77
N SER A 47 1.78 -2.81 -23.20
CA SER A 47 1.72 -3.18 -21.79
C SER A 47 2.10 -2.00 -20.90
N THR A 48 3.23 -1.34 -21.19
CA THR A 48 3.61 -0.12 -20.46
C THR A 48 2.59 1.00 -20.65
N ALA A 49 2.00 1.16 -21.84
CA ALA A 49 0.93 2.13 -22.05
C ALA A 49 -0.28 1.85 -21.14
N ALA A 50 -0.72 0.59 -21.03
CA ALA A 50 -1.82 0.19 -20.16
C ALA A 50 -1.46 0.41 -18.67
N ALA A 51 -0.25 0.02 -18.24
CA ALA A 51 0.20 0.24 -16.86
C ALA A 51 0.23 1.73 -16.48
N LEU A 52 0.69 2.60 -17.39
CA LEU A 52 0.66 4.05 -17.18
C LEU A 52 -0.77 4.60 -17.10
N HIS A 53 -1.71 4.09 -17.90
CA HIS A 53 -3.13 4.44 -17.74
C HIS A 53 -3.69 4.00 -16.38
N GLY A 54 -3.27 2.84 -15.87
CA GLY A 54 -3.60 2.39 -14.52
C GLY A 54 -3.07 3.33 -13.43
N ILE A 55 -1.81 3.77 -13.54
CA ILE A 55 -1.22 4.73 -12.60
C ILE A 55 -1.93 6.09 -12.68
N ILE A 56 -2.28 6.56 -13.87
CA ILE A 56 -3.04 7.82 -14.02
C ILE A 56 -4.42 7.71 -13.38
N ALA A 57 -5.12 6.59 -13.58
CA ALA A 57 -6.42 6.36 -12.93
C ALA A 57 -6.31 6.30 -11.40
N CYS A 58 -5.19 5.76 -10.86
CA CYS A 58 -4.87 5.84 -9.45
C CYS A 58 -4.71 7.29 -8.96
N LEU A 59 -4.03 8.15 -9.71
CA LEU A 59 -3.90 9.58 -9.37
C LEU A 59 -5.25 10.31 -9.40
N ASP A 60 -6.15 9.89 -10.31
CA ASP A 60 -7.52 10.39 -10.42
C ASP A 60 -8.46 9.81 -9.34
N GLY A 61 -8.00 8.87 -8.49
CA GLY A 61 -8.84 8.16 -7.51
C GLY A 61 -9.84 7.18 -8.13
N ASN A 62 -9.75 6.90 -9.43
CA ASN A 62 -10.64 5.99 -10.15
C ASN A 62 -10.16 4.55 -10.00
N LEU A 63 -10.64 3.88 -8.95
CA LEU A 63 -10.26 2.51 -8.63
C LEU A 63 -10.60 1.51 -9.74
N ASP A 64 -11.79 1.60 -10.34
CA ASP A 64 -12.24 0.63 -11.33
C ASP A 64 -11.39 0.68 -12.60
N GLU A 65 -11.10 1.88 -13.09
CA GLU A 65 -10.24 2.03 -14.27
C GLU A 65 -8.78 1.69 -13.93
N CYS A 66 -8.30 2.02 -12.72
CA CYS A 66 -6.99 1.60 -12.22
C CYS A 66 -6.82 0.07 -12.30
N LYS A 67 -7.77 -0.67 -11.72
CA LYS A 67 -7.76 -2.14 -11.73
C LYS A 67 -7.79 -2.69 -13.15
N LYS A 68 -8.75 -2.23 -13.97
CA LYS A 68 -8.93 -2.68 -15.34
C LYS A 68 -7.68 -2.51 -16.20
N GLN A 69 -7.00 -1.37 -16.09
CA GLN A 69 -5.82 -1.06 -16.89
C GLN A 69 -4.58 -1.85 -16.45
N HIS A 70 -4.37 -2.01 -15.14
CA HIS A 70 -3.27 -2.85 -14.65
C HIS A 70 -3.46 -4.32 -14.96
N GLU A 71 -4.67 -4.85 -14.81
CA GLU A 71 -4.99 -6.20 -15.23
C GLU A 71 -4.80 -6.38 -16.75
N HIS A 72 -5.13 -5.36 -17.54
CA HIS A 72 -4.84 -5.36 -18.96
C HIS A 72 -3.34 -5.39 -19.24
N ALA A 73 -2.54 -4.58 -18.54
CA ALA A 73 -1.09 -4.57 -18.66
C ALA A 73 -0.47 -5.94 -18.34
N ILE A 74 -0.93 -6.59 -17.26
CA ILE A 74 -0.49 -7.93 -16.86
C ILE A 74 -0.90 -9.00 -17.88
N ARG A 75 -2.08 -8.88 -18.51
CA ARG A 75 -2.50 -9.77 -19.61
C ARG A 75 -1.61 -9.61 -20.84
N LEU A 76 -1.14 -8.39 -21.12
CA LEU A 76 -0.25 -8.10 -22.25
C LEU A 76 1.19 -8.55 -21.99
N ASP A 77 1.68 -8.33 -20.77
CA ASP A 77 2.98 -8.78 -20.29
C ASP A 77 2.89 -9.08 -18.79
N SER A 78 3.06 -10.35 -18.44
CA SER A 78 2.95 -10.82 -17.05
C SER A 78 4.27 -10.67 -16.28
N SER A 79 5.08 -9.65 -16.55
CA SER A 79 6.35 -9.39 -15.85
C SER A 79 6.17 -8.94 -14.40
N PHE A 80 7.18 -9.16 -13.55
CA PHE A 80 7.17 -8.70 -12.15
C PHE A 80 6.94 -7.19 -12.03
N ILE A 81 7.44 -6.40 -13.00
CA ILE A 81 7.27 -4.94 -13.06
C ILE A 81 5.79 -4.56 -13.10
N ASN A 82 4.96 -5.28 -13.86
CA ASN A 82 3.54 -4.98 -13.94
C ASN A 82 2.78 -5.39 -12.67
N TYR A 83 3.21 -6.44 -11.97
CA TYR A 83 2.68 -6.75 -10.63
C TYR A 83 3.05 -5.66 -9.61
N SER A 84 4.31 -5.24 -9.58
CA SER A 84 4.79 -4.17 -8.70
C SER A 84 4.08 -2.84 -8.98
N ARG A 85 3.90 -2.44 -10.24
CA ARG A 85 3.15 -1.21 -10.60
C ARG A 85 1.68 -1.26 -10.16
N TYR A 86 1.03 -2.41 -10.30
CA TYR A 86 -0.35 -2.57 -9.86
C TYR A 86 -0.44 -2.53 -8.33
N PHE A 87 0.45 -3.27 -7.66
CA PHE A 87 0.64 -3.22 -6.22
C PHE A 87 0.78 -1.76 -5.73
N ALA A 88 1.73 -1.01 -6.29
CA ALA A 88 2.00 0.37 -5.88
C ALA A 88 0.77 1.27 -6.07
N SER A 89 0.00 1.08 -7.15
CA SER A 89 -1.22 1.85 -7.39
C SER A 89 -2.30 1.53 -6.36
N LEU A 90 -2.56 0.25 -6.08
CA LEU A 90 -3.53 -0.16 -5.06
C LEU A 90 -3.09 0.29 -3.66
N PHE A 91 -1.81 0.14 -3.33
CA PHE A 91 -1.24 0.57 -2.06
C PHE A 91 -1.38 2.09 -1.86
N ASN A 92 -1.12 2.89 -2.91
CA ASN A 92 -1.30 4.34 -2.87
C ASN A 92 -2.76 4.79 -2.76
N LEU A 93 -3.70 3.99 -3.27
CA LEU A 93 -5.14 4.17 -3.03
C LEU A 93 -5.56 3.71 -1.63
N GLY A 94 -4.62 3.18 -0.83
CA GLY A 94 -4.90 2.60 0.46
C GLY A 94 -5.80 1.36 0.34
N ARG A 95 -5.62 0.54 -0.69
CA ARG A 95 -6.32 -0.74 -0.85
C ARG A 95 -5.36 -1.86 -0.49
N TYR A 96 -4.99 -1.99 0.78
CA TYR A 96 -3.86 -2.84 1.17
C TYR A 96 -4.20 -4.32 0.99
N GLN A 97 -5.44 -4.73 1.26
CA GLN A 97 -5.86 -6.12 1.02
C GLN A 97 -5.81 -6.46 -0.47
N ASP A 98 -6.41 -5.63 -1.33
CA ASP A 98 -6.36 -5.82 -2.78
C ASP A 98 -4.90 -5.85 -3.29
N ALA A 99 -4.05 -4.96 -2.75
CA ALA A 99 -2.63 -4.88 -3.10
C ALA A 99 -1.91 -6.18 -2.71
N TYR A 100 -2.16 -6.72 -1.52
CA TYR A 100 -1.61 -7.97 -1.03
C TYR A 100 -2.03 -9.17 -1.88
N ASP A 101 -3.29 -9.25 -2.28
CA ASP A 101 -3.80 -10.32 -3.13
C ASP A 101 -3.10 -10.35 -4.49
N TRP A 102 -2.89 -9.19 -5.11
CA TRP A 102 -2.16 -9.08 -6.38
C TRP A 102 -0.67 -9.34 -6.23
N LEU A 103 -0.09 -8.88 -5.13
CA LEU A 103 1.31 -9.11 -4.82
C LEU A 103 1.60 -10.60 -4.64
N ASN A 104 0.72 -11.35 -3.95
CA ASN A 104 0.83 -12.80 -3.81
C ASN A 104 0.77 -13.52 -5.17
N LYS A 105 -0.08 -13.06 -6.10
CA LYS A 105 -0.08 -13.59 -7.48
C LYS A 105 1.25 -13.32 -8.20
N GLY A 106 1.86 -12.16 -7.96
CA GLY A 106 3.19 -11.81 -8.46
C GLY A 106 4.28 -12.72 -7.87
N LEU A 107 4.32 -12.86 -6.54
CA LEU A 107 5.28 -13.71 -5.83
C LEU A 107 5.15 -15.19 -6.18
N LEU A 108 3.95 -15.68 -6.49
CA LEU A 108 3.79 -17.06 -6.98
C LEU A 108 4.56 -17.30 -8.30
N LYS A 109 4.69 -16.27 -9.14
CA LYS A 109 5.43 -16.33 -10.41
C LYS A 109 6.90 -15.94 -10.27
N TYR A 110 7.19 -15.03 -9.34
CA TYR A 110 8.50 -14.42 -9.13
C TYR A 110 8.88 -14.45 -7.64
N PRO A 111 9.07 -15.64 -7.04
CA PRO A 111 9.23 -15.81 -5.59
C PRO A 111 10.50 -15.16 -5.05
N ASP A 112 11.53 -15.02 -5.89
CA ASP A 112 12.83 -14.47 -5.53
C ASP A 112 13.02 -13.01 -5.98
N SER A 113 11.93 -12.31 -6.37
CA SER A 113 12.02 -10.89 -6.73
C SER A 113 12.22 -10.04 -5.47
N PRO A 114 13.37 -9.35 -5.32
CA PRO A 114 13.61 -8.53 -4.12
C PRO A 114 12.63 -7.37 -3.99
N GLU A 115 12.18 -6.81 -5.12
CA GLU A 115 11.19 -5.74 -5.18
C GLU A 115 9.83 -6.22 -4.65
N LEU A 116 9.28 -7.32 -5.17
CA LEU A 116 8.02 -7.87 -4.69
C LEU A 116 8.10 -8.34 -3.22
N LEU A 117 9.25 -8.87 -2.78
CA LEU A 117 9.46 -9.25 -1.38
C LEU A 117 9.45 -8.03 -0.45
N THR A 118 10.04 -6.91 -0.87
CA THR A 118 10.06 -5.66 -0.10
C THR A 118 8.66 -5.04 0.00
N GLU A 119 7.92 -5.07 -1.11
CA GLU A 119 6.50 -4.70 -1.15
C GLU A 119 5.66 -5.60 -0.23
N ALA A 120 5.98 -6.89 -0.15
CA ALA A 120 5.23 -7.86 0.65
C ALA A 120 5.48 -7.68 2.14
N ILE A 121 6.71 -7.38 2.53
CA ILE A 121 7.05 -6.97 3.90
C ILE A 121 6.23 -5.74 4.30
N THR A 122 6.24 -4.70 3.46
CA THR A 122 5.51 -3.47 3.75
C THR A 122 4.01 -3.74 3.91
N THR A 123 3.40 -4.43 2.94
CA THR A 123 1.95 -4.64 2.92
C THR A 123 1.49 -5.57 4.04
N SER A 124 2.24 -6.63 4.31
CA SER A 124 1.95 -7.54 5.42
C SER A 124 1.97 -6.81 6.76
N TYR A 125 2.88 -5.85 6.93
CA TYR A 125 2.93 -5.01 8.13
C TYR A 125 1.66 -4.15 8.30
N PHE A 126 1.20 -3.48 7.24
CA PHE A 126 -0.04 -2.69 7.27
C PHE A 126 -1.28 -3.55 7.50
N LEU A 127 -1.28 -4.78 7.00
CA LEU A 127 -2.35 -5.76 7.18
C LEU A 127 -2.25 -6.57 8.49
N GLY A 128 -1.33 -6.25 9.40
CA GLY A 128 -1.17 -6.99 10.66
C GLY A 128 -0.71 -8.45 10.50
N LEU A 129 -0.29 -8.86 9.30
CA LEU A 129 0.23 -10.19 8.96
C LEU A 129 1.70 -10.29 9.38
N TYR A 130 1.96 -10.18 10.68
CA TYR A 130 3.32 -10.02 11.22
C TYR A 130 4.19 -11.27 11.04
N ASP A 131 3.60 -12.46 10.99
CA ASP A 131 4.29 -13.70 10.63
C ASP A 131 4.82 -13.64 9.18
N LYS A 132 4.02 -13.09 8.26
CA LYS A 132 4.41 -12.89 6.86
C LYS A 132 5.49 -11.84 6.67
N VAL A 133 5.49 -10.78 7.49
CA VAL A 133 6.63 -9.85 7.55
C VAL A 133 7.93 -10.62 7.82
N VAL A 134 7.96 -11.44 8.86
CA VAL A 134 9.15 -12.24 9.24
C VAL A 134 9.51 -13.26 8.15
N GLU A 135 8.52 -13.93 7.55
CA GLU A 135 8.73 -14.89 6.46
C GLU A 135 9.39 -14.24 5.24
N HIS A 136 8.83 -13.14 4.74
CA HIS A 136 9.35 -12.42 3.58
C HIS A 136 10.72 -11.78 3.86
N SER A 137 10.95 -11.22 5.06
CA SER A 137 12.27 -10.69 5.44
C SER A 137 13.35 -11.78 5.43
N LYS A 138 13.05 -12.98 5.95
CA LYS A 138 13.99 -14.11 5.91
C LYS A 138 14.29 -14.56 4.48
N THR A 139 13.28 -14.57 3.61
CA THR A 139 13.48 -14.90 2.19
C THR A 139 14.38 -13.85 1.52
N LEU A 140 14.12 -12.56 1.75
CA LEU A 140 14.91 -11.47 1.20
C LEU A 140 16.38 -11.50 1.69
N GLU A 141 16.61 -11.76 2.98
CA GLU A 141 17.95 -11.90 3.57
C GLU A 141 18.73 -13.07 2.93
N LYS A 142 18.07 -14.21 2.67
CA LYS A 142 18.70 -15.38 2.02
C LYS A 142 19.18 -15.10 0.61
N LEU A 143 18.55 -14.17 -0.10
CA LEU A 143 18.99 -13.79 -1.44
C LEU A 143 20.35 -13.09 -1.42
N ARG A 144 20.86 -12.68 -0.24
CA ARG A 144 22.17 -12.00 -0.05
C ARG A 144 22.36 -10.76 -0.93
N MET A 145 21.27 -10.23 -1.50
CA MET A 145 21.35 -9.19 -2.52
C MET A 145 21.35 -7.78 -1.93
N LEU A 146 20.87 -7.59 -0.68
CA LEU A 146 20.68 -6.26 -0.10
C LEU A 146 20.83 -6.31 1.43
N GLU A 147 21.58 -5.36 2.00
CA GLU A 147 21.28 -4.92 3.37
C GLU A 147 19.82 -4.49 3.38
N LEU A 148 19.03 -5.01 4.32
CA LEU A 148 17.63 -4.62 4.45
C LEU A 148 17.58 -3.11 4.64
N GLU A 149 16.85 -2.42 3.77
CA GLU A 149 16.64 -0.98 3.90
C GLU A 149 16.14 -0.65 5.31
N SER A 150 16.55 0.50 5.86
CA SER A 150 16.21 0.91 7.23
C SER A 150 14.70 0.80 7.55
N LYS A 151 13.85 1.13 6.56
CA LYS A 151 12.40 1.02 6.67
C LYS A 151 11.94 -0.44 6.82
N THR A 152 12.49 -1.35 6.01
CA THR A 152 12.20 -2.79 6.06
C THR A 152 12.65 -3.40 7.39
N MET A 153 13.82 -2.97 7.90
CA MET A 153 14.30 -3.37 9.24
C MET A 153 13.38 -2.89 10.36
N ASN A 154 12.84 -1.67 10.24
CA ASN A 154 11.87 -1.14 11.20
C ASN A 154 10.59 -2.00 11.21
N TYR A 155 10.03 -2.34 10.05
CA TYR A 155 8.87 -3.21 9.96
C TYR A 155 9.13 -4.61 10.54
N LEU A 156 10.30 -5.20 10.26
CA LEU A 156 10.67 -6.49 10.83
C LEU A 156 10.77 -6.43 12.37
N SER A 157 11.45 -5.42 12.90
CA SER A 157 11.59 -5.23 14.35
C SER A 157 10.23 -5.09 15.04
N GLN A 158 9.35 -4.25 14.49
CA GLN A 158 8.00 -4.06 15.01
C GLN A 158 7.16 -5.34 14.88
N ALA A 159 7.20 -6.04 13.75
CA ALA A 159 6.49 -7.30 13.57
C ALA A 159 6.92 -8.36 14.60
N ILE A 160 8.23 -8.49 14.88
CA ILE A 160 8.74 -9.39 15.91
C ILE A 160 8.20 -9.01 17.29
N PHE A 161 8.17 -7.71 17.62
CA PHE A 161 7.58 -7.22 18.87
C PHE A 161 6.08 -7.56 18.96
N MET A 162 5.33 -7.35 17.88
CA MET A 162 3.90 -7.64 17.83
C MET A 162 3.60 -9.15 17.98
N LEU A 163 4.44 -10.02 17.42
CA LEU A 163 4.32 -11.48 17.57
C LEU A 163 4.61 -11.98 19.00
N GLN A 164 5.31 -11.19 19.82
CA GLN A 164 5.54 -11.51 21.24
C GLN A 164 4.36 -11.10 22.12
N MET A 165 3.40 -10.35 21.58
CA MET A 165 2.17 -10.00 22.27
C MET A 165 1.25 -11.22 22.33
N LYS A 166 0.40 -11.28 23.35
CA LYS A 166 -0.61 -12.35 23.50
C LYS A 166 -1.83 -12.14 22.59
N ILE A 167 -1.64 -11.56 21.41
CA ILE A 167 -2.68 -11.21 20.44
C ILE A 167 -2.37 -11.98 19.16
N THR A 168 -3.38 -12.65 18.61
CA THR A 168 -3.16 -13.51 17.44
C THR A 168 -2.95 -12.68 16.18
N VAL A 169 -2.23 -13.24 15.19
CA VAL A 169 -2.09 -12.62 13.87
C VAL A 169 -3.45 -12.40 13.21
N GLU A 170 -4.38 -13.34 13.38
CA GLU A 170 -5.75 -13.21 12.86
C GLU A 170 -6.47 -11.99 13.44
N THR A 171 -6.38 -11.77 14.77
CA THR A 171 -6.95 -10.57 15.42
C THR A 171 -6.33 -9.29 14.87
N TRP A 172 -5.01 -9.25 14.67
CA TRP A 172 -4.35 -8.10 14.06
C TRP A 172 -4.77 -7.85 12.63
N HIS A 173 -4.95 -8.93 11.87
CA HIS A 173 -5.37 -8.87 10.49
C HIS A 173 -6.79 -8.34 10.37
N GLN A 174 -7.73 -8.90 11.13
CA GLN A 174 -9.10 -8.41 11.21
C GLN A 174 -9.15 -6.93 11.61
N LEU A 175 -8.31 -6.51 12.57
CA LEU A 175 -8.24 -5.10 12.95
C LEU A 175 -7.84 -4.23 11.77
N SER A 176 -6.83 -4.66 11.00
CA SER A 176 -6.36 -3.94 9.83
C SER A 176 -7.42 -3.78 8.75
N LEU A 177 -8.26 -4.80 8.55
CA LEU A 177 -9.36 -4.77 7.60
C LEU A 177 -10.46 -3.80 8.05
N ILE A 178 -10.81 -3.80 9.34
CA ILE A 178 -11.77 -2.84 9.90
C ILE A 178 -11.24 -1.40 9.75
N MET A 179 -9.98 -1.18 10.11
CA MET A 179 -9.36 0.15 10.00
C MET A 179 -9.29 0.62 8.54
N GLU A 180 -8.99 -0.28 7.60
CA GLU A 180 -9.04 0.01 6.17
C GLU A 180 -10.44 0.39 5.69
N ASP A 181 -11.47 -0.39 6.07
CA ASP A 181 -12.85 -0.12 5.71
C ASP A 181 -13.32 1.26 6.22
N VAL A 182 -13.07 1.54 7.50
CA VAL A 182 -13.41 2.84 8.13
C VAL A 182 -12.75 3.98 7.38
N ARG A 183 -11.42 3.97 7.21
CA ARG A 183 -10.74 5.12 6.58
C ARG A 183 -11.18 5.30 5.12
N LEU A 184 -11.40 4.21 4.39
CA LEU A 184 -11.79 4.27 2.97
C LEU A 184 -13.18 4.85 2.81
N LYS A 185 -14.12 4.48 3.69
CA LYS A 185 -15.47 5.06 3.73
C LYS A 185 -15.44 6.57 3.95
N HIS A 186 -14.51 7.07 4.76
CA HIS A 186 -14.32 8.50 5.02
C HIS A 186 -13.39 9.20 4.01
N GLY A 187 -12.86 8.48 3.01
CA GLY A 187 -11.96 9.05 2.00
C GLY A 187 -10.61 9.51 2.55
N VAL A 188 -10.19 8.92 3.68
CA VAL A 188 -9.02 9.35 4.46
C VAL A 188 -7.77 8.53 4.11
N ARG A 189 -6.63 9.21 4.03
CA ARG A 189 -5.32 8.58 3.80
C ARG A 189 -4.54 8.45 5.11
N ILE A 190 -3.79 7.35 5.22
CA ILE A 190 -2.85 7.14 6.31
C ILE A 190 -1.55 7.88 5.98
N GLU A 191 -1.06 8.62 6.96
CA GLU A 191 0.22 9.32 6.91
C GLU A 191 1.31 8.50 7.59
N GLU A 192 1.01 8.01 8.80
CA GLU A 192 1.96 7.23 9.58
C GLU A 192 1.21 6.22 10.46
N VAL A 193 1.86 5.10 10.76
CA VAL A 193 1.42 4.16 11.79
C VAL A 193 2.53 4.08 12.83
N SER A 194 2.22 4.43 14.06
CA SER A 194 3.18 4.42 15.16
C SER A 194 2.68 3.58 16.33
N LEU A 195 3.63 3.03 17.08
CA LEU A 195 3.37 2.24 18.27
C LEU A 195 4.03 2.92 19.46
N ILE A 196 3.21 3.41 20.40
CA ILE A 196 3.67 4.20 21.54
C ILE A 196 3.30 3.49 22.82
N LYS A 197 4.28 3.24 23.69
CA LYS A 197 4.05 2.75 25.04
C LYS A 197 3.77 3.94 25.97
N SER A 198 2.71 3.85 26.75
CA SER A 198 2.31 4.82 27.78
C SER A 198 2.17 4.13 29.13
N GLU A 199 1.85 4.91 30.18
CA GLU A 199 1.49 4.36 31.49
C GLU A 199 0.24 3.48 31.43
N ASP A 200 -0.73 3.85 30.58
CA ASP A 200 -2.03 3.19 30.46
C ASP A 200 -2.04 1.96 29.53
N GLY A 201 -0.91 1.68 28.87
CA GLY A 201 -0.79 0.56 27.94
C GLY A 201 -0.10 0.93 26.64
N LEU A 202 -0.29 0.08 25.63
CA LEU A 202 0.31 0.25 24.32
C LEU A 202 -0.73 0.87 23.38
N PHE A 203 -0.33 1.90 22.63
CA PHE A 203 -1.19 2.57 21.67
C PHE A 203 -0.65 2.38 20.26
N LYS A 204 -1.49 1.86 19.37
CA LYS A 204 -1.25 1.87 17.93
C LYS A 204 -2.00 3.06 17.33
N TRP A 205 -1.26 4.11 17.02
CA TRP A 205 -1.81 5.33 16.41
C TRP A 205 -1.75 5.24 14.90
N ILE A 206 -2.85 5.62 14.27
CA ILE A 206 -2.96 5.74 12.81
C ILE A 206 -3.11 7.22 12.51
N GLU A 207 -2.03 7.84 12.08
CA GLU A 207 -2.05 9.25 11.70
C GLU A 207 -2.67 9.40 10.33
N THR A 208 -3.52 10.42 10.21
CA THR A 208 -4.25 10.68 8.98
C THR A 208 -4.22 12.16 8.62
N ASN A 209 -4.55 12.44 7.36
CA ASN A 209 -4.74 13.79 6.85
C ASN A 209 -6.16 14.36 7.09
N ALA A 210 -6.98 13.67 7.90
CA ALA A 210 -8.34 14.08 8.19
C ALA A 210 -8.38 15.28 9.16
N ASP A 211 -9.50 16.02 9.15
CA ASP A 211 -9.78 17.01 10.20
C ASP A 211 -10.22 16.32 11.51
N VAL A 212 -10.36 17.12 12.57
CA VAL A 212 -10.72 16.63 13.92
C VAL A 212 -12.07 15.96 13.91
N ASP A 213 -13.08 16.53 13.25
CA ASP A 213 -14.45 16.01 13.24
C ASP A 213 -14.51 14.66 12.54
N THR A 214 -13.86 14.54 11.39
CA THR A 214 -13.71 13.29 10.63
C THR A 214 -12.95 12.25 11.44
N THR A 215 -11.90 12.64 12.16
CA THR A 215 -11.12 11.75 13.04
C THR A 215 -11.96 11.20 14.19
N VAL A 216 -12.78 12.06 14.82
CA VAL A 216 -13.72 11.63 15.87
C VAL A 216 -14.74 10.65 15.29
N ASN A 217 -15.34 10.95 14.14
CA ASN A 217 -16.30 10.06 13.49
C ASN A 217 -15.69 8.70 13.12
N MET A 218 -14.47 8.67 12.59
CA MET A 218 -13.75 7.43 12.30
C MET A 218 -13.48 6.61 13.56
N ASN A 219 -13.09 7.24 14.68
CA ASN A 219 -12.86 6.52 15.93
C ASN A 219 -14.16 5.97 16.54
N LEU A 220 -15.27 6.71 16.45
CA LEU A 220 -16.58 6.19 16.88
C LEU A 220 -16.98 4.96 16.05
N GLU A 221 -16.86 5.05 14.72
CA GLU A 221 -17.19 3.94 13.83
C GLU A 221 -16.25 2.73 14.02
N LEU A 222 -14.95 2.99 14.28
CA LEU A 222 -13.98 1.94 14.61
C LEU A 222 -14.41 1.21 15.89
N CYS A 223 -14.77 1.95 16.94
CA CYS A 223 -15.26 1.36 18.19
C CYS A 223 -16.53 0.53 17.98
N GLU A 224 -17.49 1.03 17.19
CA GLU A 224 -18.72 0.31 16.87
C GLU A 224 -18.42 -1.01 16.12
N LYS A 225 -17.63 -0.96 15.05
CA LYS A 225 -17.26 -2.16 14.27
C LYS A 225 -16.46 -3.16 15.09
N MET A 226 -15.57 -2.70 15.96
CA MET A 226 -14.83 -3.58 16.86
C MET A 226 -15.73 -4.23 17.91
N ALA A 227 -16.77 -3.55 18.39
CA ALA A 227 -17.74 -4.12 19.31
C ALA A 227 -18.67 -5.15 18.65
N GLU A 228 -18.97 -4.99 17.36
CA GLU A 228 -19.74 -5.94 16.56
C GLU A 228 -18.95 -7.19 16.18
N ALA A 229 -17.63 -7.05 16.00
CA ALA A 229 -16.74 -8.17 15.73
C ALA A 229 -16.54 -8.99 17.01
N ASN A 230 -17.28 -10.10 17.13
CA ASN A 230 -17.09 -11.06 18.22
C ASN A 230 -15.61 -11.49 18.29
N ASP A 231 -15.07 -11.65 19.51
CA ASP A 231 -13.73 -12.19 19.81
C ASP A 231 -12.51 -11.27 19.52
N PHE A 232 -12.67 -9.94 19.59
CA PHE A 232 -11.53 -9.02 19.63
C PHE A 232 -10.89 -8.92 21.03
N ASP A 233 -9.83 -9.71 21.27
CA ASP A 233 -8.94 -9.51 22.43
C ASP A 233 -7.64 -8.82 21.99
N LEU A 234 -7.58 -7.51 22.20
CA LEU A 234 -6.37 -6.70 22.00
C LEU A 234 -5.53 -6.58 23.27
N GLY A 235 -5.87 -7.32 24.34
CA GLY A 235 -5.23 -7.19 25.65
C GLY A 235 -5.18 -5.73 26.12
N ASN A 236 -3.98 -5.23 26.37
CA ASN A 236 -3.73 -3.84 26.78
C ASN A 236 -3.33 -2.92 25.60
N VAL A 237 -3.75 -3.25 24.38
CA VAL A 237 -3.50 -2.43 23.20
C VAL A 237 -4.74 -1.63 22.82
N ALA A 238 -4.59 -0.31 22.86
CA ALA A 238 -5.56 0.61 22.29
C ALA A 238 -5.15 0.96 20.86
N VAL A 239 -6.14 1.10 19.97
CA VAL A 239 -5.92 1.48 18.57
C VAL A 239 -6.86 2.61 18.22
N ALA A 240 -6.34 3.67 17.60
CA ALA A 240 -7.16 4.81 17.21
C ALA A 240 -6.54 5.61 16.06
N PHE A 241 -7.40 6.31 15.34
CA PHE A 241 -7.02 7.33 14.38
C PHE A 241 -6.68 8.64 15.11
N ARG A 242 -5.69 9.38 14.59
CA ARG A 242 -5.38 10.74 15.03
C ARG A 242 -5.05 11.65 13.84
N VAL A 243 -5.22 12.95 14.05
CA VAL A 243 -4.81 13.99 13.08
C VAL A 243 -3.30 14.12 13.13
N CYS A 244 -2.65 14.19 11.95
CA CYS A 244 -1.24 14.53 11.86
C CYS A 244 -1.03 15.97 12.39
N GLN A 245 -0.24 16.12 13.45
CA GLN A 245 0.12 17.42 14.00
C GLN A 245 1.32 17.96 13.21
N ASN A 246 1.06 18.85 12.24
CA ASN A 246 2.11 19.60 11.54
C ASN A 246 2.70 20.68 12.44
#